data_AF-A0A6J1R4U1-F1
#
_entry.id   AF-A0A6J1R4U1-F1
#
_cell.length_a   1.000
_cell.length_b   1.000
_cell.length_c   1.000
_cell.angle_alpha   90.00
_cell.angle_beta   90.00
_cell.angle_gamma   90.00
#
_symmetry.space_group_name_H-M   'P 1'
#
loop_
_entity.id
_entity.type
_entity.pdbx_description
1 polymer ?
#
loop_
_entity_poly.entity_id
_entity_poly.type
_entity_poly.pdbx_seq_one_letter_code
_entity_poly.pdbx_strand_id
1 'polypeptide(L)'
;EALFPLYALPTSPDDEWQEISVAPEPTKPFAHTILVKCLQLKLEVVLIFASLTLSTIQSEMLLDLMYRIAKGYQGSPDLRLTWLANMAQQHMERKNHTEAAMCLVHSAALVVEYLHLLEPGDGVRPVEAVAVNAVTPNALEESAVGDDVLIRREEKLCLNPDFSESGLTGFLEHAPSFFHATGMYEAIPDVYRVLLPIAEAAHDYNKLANIYGKLHEAYTRVEQLAGKRVFGTYFRVGFYGARFGDLGGEEFVYKEPTLTKLLEIFSRLENFYAEKFGAECKLEPDKAYVQITYVEPYFEAHELRHRPTVFHRNFNMKRFVYATSFTPGGKAYGELCEQCKRKTILTVTTHFPYLKTRNRVVARKQIVLSPIEVAIEDIQKKTLEVLIDFSHLNIFTVHM
;
A
#
# COMPACT_ATOMS: atom_id res chain seq x y z
N GLU A 1 -1.72 -4.95 23.85
CA GLU A 1 -0.29 -4.60 23.74
C GLU A 1 0.50 -5.56 24.62
N ALA A 2 1.55 -6.20 24.10
CA ALA A 2 2.52 -6.85 24.97
C ALA A 2 3.57 -5.79 25.32
N LEU A 3 3.43 -5.18 26.49
CA LEU A 3 4.42 -4.31 27.10
C LEU A 3 4.68 -4.83 28.51
N PHE A 4 5.94 -5.17 28.79
CA PHE A 4 6.43 -5.36 30.15
C PHE A 4 7.60 -4.38 30.42
N PRO A 5 7.79 -3.95 31.68
CA PRO A 5 8.39 -2.67 31.99
C PRO A 5 9.87 -2.77 32.37
N LEU A 6 10.64 -1.74 32.02
CA LEU A 6 11.73 -1.24 32.85
C LEU A 6 11.55 0.28 32.96
N TYR A 7 11.19 0.73 34.18
CA TYR A 7 10.99 2.12 34.63
C TYR A 7 12.21 3.04 34.31
N ALA A 8 12.19 4.38 34.34
CA ALA A 8 11.23 5.43 34.72
C ALA A 8 11.47 6.70 33.86
N LEU A 9 10.45 7.56 33.74
CA LEU A 9 10.53 8.91 33.15
C LEU A 9 11.42 9.86 33.98
N PRO A 10 12.25 10.72 33.37
CA PRO A 10 12.62 11.97 34.00
C PRO A 10 11.50 13.01 33.80
N THR A 11 11.03 13.56 34.91
CA THR A 11 10.32 14.83 35.01
C THR A 11 11.35 15.95 35.15
N SER A 12 11.26 17.01 34.35
CA SER A 12 11.51 18.41 34.75
C SER A 12 11.42 19.34 33.53
N PRO A 13 10.89 20.57 33.69
CA PRO A 13 10.61 21.52 32.61
C PRO A 13 11.80 22.45 32.37
N ASP A 14 11.89 23.01 31.16
CA ASP A 14 12.14 24.44 30.88
C ASP A 14 12.42 24.64 29.38
N ASP A 15 11.79 25.68 28.84
CA ASP A 15 11.91 26.17 27.47
C ASP A 15 13.33 26.65 27.14
N GLU A 16 13.79 26.38 25.91
CA GLU A 16 14.42 27.39 25.04
C GLU A 16 14.57 26.83 23.61
N TRP A 17 13.86 27.44 22.66
CA TRP A 17 14.04 27.14 21.23
C TRP A 17 15.34 27.78 20.75
N GLN A 18 16.29 26.98 20.26
CA GLN A 18 17.40 27.47 19.44
C GLN A 18 17.15 27.16 17.96
N GLU A 19 17.07 28.23 17.16
CA GLU A 19 17.06 28.18 15.71
C GLU A 19 18.47 27.80 15.23
N ILE A 20 18.67 26.53 14.87
CA ILE A 20 19.94 26.08 14.27
C ILE A 20 19.81 26.19 12.75
N SER A 21 20.58 27.12 12.18
CA SER A 21 20.75 27.30 10.74
C SER A 21 21.23 26.01 10.07
N VAL A 22 20.49 25.59 9.04
CA VAL A 22 20.82 24.45 8.18
C VAL A 22 22.15 24.70 7.46
N ALA A 23 23.15 23.84 7.69
CA ALA A 23 24.38 23.82 6.90
C ALA A 23 24.09 23.33 5.46
N PRO A 24 24.79 23.84 4.44
CA PRO A 24 24.48 23.54 3.05
C PRO A 24 24.72 22.06 2.73
N GLU A 25 23.84 21.51 1.88
CA GLU A 25 23.85 20.10 1.44
C GLU A 25 25.25 19.64 0.98
N PRO A 26 25.72 18.45 1.39
CA PRO A 26 26.89 17.87 0.77
C PRO A 26 26.56 17.40 -0.65
N THR A 27 27.09 18.15 -1.61
CA THR A 27 27.13 17.82 -3.03
C THR A 27 27.92 16.53 -3.28
N LYS A 28 27.20 15.40 -3.35
CA LYS A 28 27.33 14.34 -4.37
C LYS A 28 26.42 13.17 -3.98
N PRO A 29 25.33 12.91 -4.73
CA PRO A 29 24.44 11.81 -4.39
C PRO A 29 25.13 10.48 -4.69
N PHE A 30 25.15 9.58 -3.72
CA PHE A 30 25.48 8.16 -3.88
C PHE A 30 24.68 7.51 -5.03
N ALA A 31 23.49 8.06 -5.34
CA ALA A 31 22.67 7.70 -6.48
C ALA A 31 23.35 7.94 -7.84
N HIS A 32 24.24 8.94 -7.97
CA HIS A 32 24.91 9.26 -9.23
C HIS A 32 25.95 8.19 -9.62
N THR A 33 26.63 7.60 -8.65
CA THR A 33 27.62 6.52 -8.88
C THR A 33 26.95 5.21 -9.30
N ILE A 34 25.71 4.98 -8.83
CA ILE A 34 24.87 3.86 -9.28
C ILE A 34 24.31 4.16 -10.67
N LEU A 35 23.80 5.37 -10.93
CA LEU A 35 23.28 5.80 -12.23
C LEU A 35 24.31 5.65 -13.36
N VAL A 36 25.56 6.09 -13.14
CA VAL A 36 26.63 6.01 -14.14
C VAL A 36 27.02 4.55 -14.43
N LYS A 37 26.98 3.67 -13.42
CA LYS A 37 27.19 2.22 -13.64
C LYS A 37 25.99 1.52 -14.30
N CYS A 38 24.76 1.98 -14.02
CA CYS A 38 23.54 1.48 -14.65
C CYS A 38 23.42 1.88 -16.13
N LEU A 39 23.96 3.04 -16.52
CA LEU A 39 24.00 3.50 -17.91
C LEU A 39 25.03 2.72 -18.77
N GLN A 40 26.06 2.13 -18.16
CA GLN A 40 27.12 1.39 -18.88
C GLN A 40 26.86 -0.11 -19.03
N LEU A 41 25.91 -0.68 -18.29
CA LEU A 41 25.59 -2.10 -18.33
C LEU A 41 24.22 -2.30 -18.98
N LYS A 42 24.18 -3.02 -20.12
CA LYS A 42 22.94 -3.46 -20.78
C LYS A 42 21.91 -3.94 -19.74
N LEU A 43 20.64 -3.54 -19.90
CA LEU A 43 19.51 -3.76 -18.98
C LEU A 43 19.48 -5.14 -18.31
N GLU A 44 19.81 -6.20 -19.06
CA GLU A 44 19.86 -7.58 -18.57
C GLU A 44 20.84 -7.77 -17.41
N VAL A 45 22.00 -7.11 -17.42
CA VAL A 45 23.01 -7.25 -16.37
C VAL A 45 22.59 -6.53 -15.09
N VAL A 46 21.84 -5.42 -15.18
CA VAL A 46 21.28 -4.73 -14.00
C VAL A 46 20.16 -5.55 -13.37
N LEU A 47 19.28 -6.15 -14.18
CA LEU A 47 18.24 -7.08 -13.73
C LEU A 47 18.85 -8.34 -13.09
N ILE A 48 19.88 -8.92 -13.71
CA ILE A 48 20.59 -10.10 -13.21
C ILE A 48 21.40 -9.77 -11.96
N PHE A 49 22.13 -8.65 -11.89
CA PHE A 49 22.85 -8.24 -10.67
C PHE A 49 21.89 -7.91 -9.54
N ALA A 50 20.79 -7.22 -9.83
CA ALA A 50 19.75 -6.97 -8.85
C ALA A 50 19.20 -8.31 -8.35
N SER A 51 18.77 -9.21 -9.23
CA SER A 51 18.19 -10.50 -8.83
C SER A 51 19.19 -11.45 -8.12
N LEU A 52 20.47 -11.47 -8.50
CA LEU A 52 21.50 -12.31 -7.86
C LEU A 52 22.04 -11.74 -6.55
N THR A 53 22.13 -10.42 -6.38
CA THR A 53 22.60 -9.81 -5.12
C THR A 53 21.47 -9.53 -4.12
N LEU A 54 20.22 -9.36 -4.58
CA LEU A 54 19.05 -9.03 -3.74
C LEU A 54 18.25 -10.23 -3.24
N SER A 55 18.60 -11.47 -3.63
CA SER A 55 17.99 -12.69 -3.06
C SER A 55 18.22 -12.84 -1.55
N THR A 56 19.15 -12.06 -0.99
CA THR A 56 19.49 -11.99 0.45
C THR A 56 18.83 -10.82 1.17
N ILE A 57 18.17 -9.89 0.46
CA ILE A 57 17.57 -8.69 1.02
C ILE A 57 16.08 -8.93 1.24
N GLN A 58 15.54 -8.51 2.40
CA GLN A 58 14.13 -8.66 2.72
C GLN A 58 13.24 -8.24 1.54
N SER A 59 12.31 -9.12 1.18
CA SER A 59 11.35 -8.98 0.07
C SER A 59 10.81 -7.55 -0.13
N GLU A 60 10.47 -6.87 0.96
CA GLU A 60 9.93 -5.52 0.97
C GLU A 60 10.94 -4.43 0.56
N MET A 61 12.20 -4.55 0.99
CA MET A 61 13.26 -3.59 0.67
C MET A 61 13.63 -3.66 -0.82
N LEU A 62 13.62 -4.88 -1.39
CA LEU A 62 13.79 -5.08 -2.82
C LEU A 62 12.67 -4.38 -3.61
N LEU A 63 11.40 -4.57 -3.21
CA LEU A 63 10.28 -3.91 -3.88
C LEU A 63 10.30 -2.38 -3.73
N ASP A 64 10.75 -1.87 -2.58
CA ASP A 64 10.99 -0.43 -2.41
C ASP A 64 12.08 0.10 -3.34
N LEU A 65 13.17 -0.63 -3.51
CA LEU A 65 14.25 -0.27 -4.43
C LEU A 65 13.75 -0.29 -5.88
N MET A 66 13.07 -1.37 -6.29
CA MET A 66 12.47 -1.49 -7.62
C MET A 66 11.52 -0.33 -7.88
N TYR A 67 10.65 0.01 -6.94
CA TYR A 67 9.75 1.15 -7.06
C TYR A 67 10.50 2.48 -7.18
N ARG A 68 11.55 2.72 -6.37
CA ARG A 68 12.35 3.94 -6.45
C ARG A 68 13.00 4.09 -7.83
N ILE A 69 13.53 2.99 -8.38
CA ILE A 69 14.12 2.99 -9.72
C ILE A 69 13.03 3.23 -10.77
N ALA A 70 11.92 2.50 -10.69
CA ALA A 70 10.77 2.66 -11.58
C ALA A 70 10.24 4.10 -11.56
N LYS A 71 10.23 4.75 -10.39
CA LYS A 71 9.81 6.13 -10.22
C LYS A 71 10.79 7.11 -10.84
N GLY A 72 12.10 6.85 -10.72
CA GLY A 72 13.14 7.62 -11.42
C GLY A 72 13.00 7.57 -12.95
N TYR A 73 12.40 6.51 -13.48
CA TYR A 73 12.10 6.36 -14.91
C TYR A 73 10.71 6.83 -15.33
N GLN A 74 10.00 7.63 -14.52
CA GLN A 74 8.74 8.26 -14.98
C GLN A 74 8.91 9.08 -16.28
N GLY A 75 10.12 9.58 -16.54
CA GLY A 75 10.53 10.23 -17.80
C GLY A 75 10.60 9.30 -19.03
N SER A 76 10.73 7.98 -18.84
CA SER A 76 10.85 6.99 -19.90
C SER A 76 9.77 5.89 -19.76
N PRO A 77 8.67 5.97 -20.54
CA PRO A 77 7.54 5.05 -20.40
C PRO A 77 7.92 3.58 -20.64
N ASP A 78 8.80 3.27 -21.60
CA ASP A 78 9.29 1.90 -21.85
C ASP A 78 9.98 1.29 -20.61
N LEU A 79 10.86 2.06 -19.98
CA LEU A 79 11.56 1.62 -18.77
C LEU A 79 10.58 1.53 -17.60
N ARG A 80 9.68 2.51 -17.43
CA ARG A 80 8.62 2.46 -16.41
C ARG A 80 7.79 1.19 -16.53
N LEU A 81 7.34 0.85 -17.74
CA LEU A 81 6.52 -0.33 -18.02
C LEU A 81 7.28 -1.64 -17.73
N THR A 82 8.55 -1.70 -18.11
CA THR A 82 9.42 -2.87 -17.83
C THR A 82 9.60 -3.09 -16.33
N TRP A 83 9.78 -2.01 -15.55
CA TRP A 83 9.88 -2.11 -14.10
C TRP A 83 8.56 -2.53 -13.45
N LEU A 84 7.41 -2.01 -13.92
CA LEU A 84 6.09 -2.43 -13.44
C LEU A 84 5.85 -3.92 -13.71
N ALA A 85 6.21 -4.42 -14.91
CA ALA A 85 6.13 -5.83 -15.25
C ALA A 85 7.02 -6.71 -14.36
N ASN A 86 8.27 -6.30 -14.11
CA ASN A 86 9.17 -7.01 -13.22
C ASN A 86 8.66 -7.02 -11.76
N MET A 87 8.12 -5.89 -11.28
CA MET A 87 7.47 -5.85 -9.97
C MET A 87 6.26 -6.78 -9.89
N ALA A 88 5.44 -6.84 -10.95
CA ALA A 88 4.31 -7.78 -11.03
C ALA A 88 4.79 -9.24 -10.92
N GLN A 89 5.85 -9.61 -11.65
CA GLN A 89 6.43 -10.94 -11.59
C GLN A 89 6.95 -11.27 -10.18
N GLN A 90 7.67 -10.35 -9.53
CA GLN A 90 8.14 -10.54 -8.15
C GLN A 90 6.99 -10.74 -7.16
N HIS A 91 5.87 -10.04 -7.34
CA HIS A 91 4.67 -10.24 -6.53
C HIS A 91 3.99 -11.58 -6.80
N MET A 92 3.97 -12.04 -8.06
CA MET A 92 3.45 -13.36 -8.43
C MET A 92 4.25 -14.49 -7.78
N GLU A 93 5.58 -14.43 -7.85
CA GLU A 93 6.49 -15.41 -7.21
C GLU A 93 6.26 -15.50 -5.70
N ARG A 94 5.85 -14.38 -5.08
CA ARG A 94 5.57 -14.26 -3.64
C ARG A 94 4.11 -14.46 -3.26
N LYS A 95 3.24 -14.78 -4.23
CA LYS A 95 1.78 -14.93 -4.04
C LYS A 95 1.06 -13.67 -3.54
N ASN A 96 1.67 -12.49 -3.73
CA ASN A 96 1.05 -11.19 -3.48
C ASN A 96 0.21 -10.77 -4.71
N HIS A 97 -0.81 -11.55 -5.04
CA HIS A 97 -1.53 -11.36 -6.30
C HIS A 97 -2.26 -10.01 -6.36
N THR A 98 -2.72 -9.45 -5.24
CA THR A 98 -3.37 -8.12 -5.26
C THR A 98 -2.38 -7.05 -5.73
N GLU A 99 -1.15 -7.04 -5.21
CA GLU A 99 -0.10 -6.11 -5.63
C GLU A 99 0.32 -6.35 -7.09
N ALA A 100 0.38 -7.60 -7.54
CA ALA A 100 0.62 -7.93 -8.95
C ALA A 100 -0.47 -7.35 -9.87
N ALA A 101 -1.75 -7.46 -9.47
CA ALA A 101 -2.87 -6.84 -10.17
C ALA A 101 -2.70 -5.31 -10.25
N MET A 102 -2.28 -4.68 -9.15
CA MET A 102 -2.02 -3.24 -9.12
C MET A 102 -0.91 -2.82 -10.07
N CYS A 103 0.18 -3.60 -10.19
CA CYS A 103 1.20 -3.34 -11.19
C CYS A 103 0.63 -3.34 -12.62
N LEU A 104 -0.23 -4.31 -12.96
CA LEU A 104 -0.89 -4.36 -14.27
C LEU A 104 -1.87 -3.20 -14.49
N VAL A 105 -2.62 -2.79 -13.45
CA VAL A 105 -3.51 -1.63 -13.52
C VAL A 105 -2.72 -0.34 -13.77
N HIS A 106 -1.55 -0.18 -13.13
CA HIS A 106 -0.65 0.94 -13.40
C HIS A 106 -0.04 0.85 -14.81
N SER A 107 0.35 -0.33 -15.28
CA SER A 107 0.80 -0.54 -16.67
C SER A 107 -0.28 -0.13 -17.66
N ALA A 108 -1.53 -0.50 -17.42
CA ALA A 108 -2.67 -0.09 -18.23
C ALA A 108 -2.87 1.44 -18.18
N ALA A 109 -2.80 2.07 -17.02
CA ALA A 109 -2.90 3.53 -16.88
C ALA A 109 -1.82 4.26 -17.69
N LEU A 110 -0.58 3.79 -17.63
CA LEU A 110 0.54 4.34 -18.39
C LEU A 110 0.34 4.21 -19.90
N VAL A 111 -0.15 3.06 -20.38
CA VAL A 111 -0.43 2.85 -21.81
C VAL A 111 -1.62 3.70 -22.27
N VAL A 112 -2.70 3.80 -21.48
CA VAL A 112 -3.85 4.67 -21.81
C VAL A 112 -3.40 6.12 -21.95
N GLU A 113 -2.62 6.62 -20.98
CA GLU A 113 -2.07 7.98 -21.03
C GLU A 113 -1.23 8.19 -22.28
N TYR A 114 -0.31 7.26 -22.58
CA TYR A 114 0.54 7.36 -23.77
C TYR A 114 -0.27 7.36 -25.08
N LEU A 115 -1.26 6.47 -25.21
CA LEU A 115 -2.13 6.42 -26.39
C LEU A 115 -2.97 7.68 -26.55
N HIS A 116 -3.37 8.31 -25.44
CA HIS A 116 -4.08 9.59 -25.46
C HIS A 116 -3.18 10.75 -25.93
N LEU A 117 -1.90 10.76 -25.54
CA LEU A 117 -0.92 11.77 -25.96
C LEU A 117 -0.63 11.75 -27.47
N LEU A 118 -0.65 10.57 -28.09
CA LEU A 118 -0.38 10.44 -29.54
C LEU A 118 -1.50 11.05 -30.40
N GLU A 119 -2.76 10.96 -29.96
CA GLU A 119 -3.93 11.38 -30.74
C GLU A 119 -4.97 12.11 -29.86
N PRO A 120 -4.68 13.35 -29.41
CA PRO A 120 -5.53 14.08 -28.45
C PRO A 120 -6.85 14.65 -29.04
N GLY A 121 -7.22 14.29 -30.27
CA GLY A 121 -8.21 15.06 -31.06
C GLY A 121 -9.33 14.27 -31.73
N ASP A 122 -9.25 12.95 -31.85
CA ASP A 122 -10.35 12.16 -32.37
C ASP A 122 -11.19 11.70 -31.17
N GLY A 123 -12.34 12.33 -30.94
CA GLY A 123 -13.34 11.94 -29.92
C GLY A 123 -13.93 10.53 -30.11
N VAL A 124 -13.16 9.63 -30.71
CA VAL A 124 -13.44 8.26 -31.12
C VAL A 124 -12.73 7.26 -30.19
N ARG A 125 -11.73 7.67 -29.40
CA ARG A 125 -11.10 6.76 -28.44
C ARG A 125 -12.05 6.49 -27.27
N PRO A 126 -12.37 5.22 -26.97
CA PRO A 126 -13.46 4.90 -26.06
C PRO A 126 -13.05 4.96 -24.57
N VAL A 127 -11.80 5.32 -24.25
CA VAL A 127 -11.25 5.29 -22.89
C VAL A 127 -10.36 6.51 -22.63
N GLU A 128 -10.65 7.20 -21.53
CA GLU A 128 -9.83 8.29 -20.97
C GLU A 128 -8.89 7.76 -19.87
N ALA A 129 -7.77 8.43 -19.64
CA ALA A 129 -6.84 8.09 -18.55
C ALA A 129 -7.51 8.11 -17.16
N VAL A 130 -8.51 8.98 -16.99
CA VAL A 130 -9.32 9.06 -15.77
C VAL A 130 -10.13 7.78 -15.51
N ALA A 131 -10.41 6.96 -16.54
CA ALA A 131 -11.19 5.74 -16.36
C ALA A 131 -10.52 4.73 -15.42
N VAL A 132 -9.18 4.68 -15.40
CA VAL A 132 -8.42 3.76 -14.54
C VAL A 132 -8.41 4.21 -13.06
N ASN A 133 -8.67 5.50 -12.80
CA ASN A 133 -8.84 6.06 -11.46
C ASN A 133 -10.01 5.40 -10.69
N ALA A 134 -11.00 4.87 -11.42
CA ALA A 134 -12.11 4.14 -10.81
C ALA A 134 -11.64 2.86 -10.08
N VAL A 135 -10.59 2.21 -10.58
CA VAL A 135 -9.97 1.05 -9.90
C VAL A 135 -9.14 1.52 -8.72
N THR A 136 -8.27 2.51 -8.93
CA THR A 136 -7.40 3.02 -7.87
C THR A 136 -7.01 4.48 -8.07
N PRO A 137 -7.08 5.30 -7.00
CA PRO A 137 -6.58 6.67 -7.03
C PRO A 137 -5.07 6.78 -7.26
N ASN A 138 -4.33 5.69 -7.04
CA ASN A 138 -2.90 5.68 -7.27
C ASN A 138 -2.52 5.69 -8.76
N ALA A 139 -3.45 5.34 -9.67
CA ALA A 139 -3.20 5.31 -11.11
C ALA A 139 -2.85 6.69 -11.68
N LEU A 140 -3.28 7.76 -11.00
CA LEU A 140 -2.94 9.15 -11.36
C LEU A 140 -1.43 9.44 -11.26
N GLU A 141 -0.63 8.59 -10.60
CA GLU A 141 0.83 8.68 -10.62
C GLU A 141 1.43 8.43 -12.02
N GLU A 142 0.69 7.75 -12.90
CA GLU A 142 1.12 7.50 -14.28
C GLU A 142 0.66 8.60 -15.25
N SER A 143 -0.22 9.51 -14.82
CA SER A 143 -0.61 10.67 -15.61
C SER A 143 0.58 11.61 -15.75
N ALA A 144 0.92 11.96 -16.99
CA ALA A 144 2.16 12.68 -17.27
C ALA A 144 1.94 14.18 -17.00
N VAL A 145 2.37 14.66 -15.83
CA VAL A 145 2.32 16.09 -15.48
C VAL A 145 3.75 16.65 -15.49
N GLY A 146 4.29 16.95 -16.68
CA GLY A 146 5.60 17.57 -16.83
C GLY A 146 5.92 18.03 -18.26
N ASP A 147 6.87 18.96 -18.41
CA ASP A 147 7.30 19.54 -19.69
C ASP A 147 7.84 18.49 -20.69
N ASP A 148 8.26 17.31 -20.21
CA ASP A 148 8.69 16.16 -21.02
C ASP A 148 7.57 15.58 -21.92
N VAL A 149 6.31 15.89 -21.64
CA VAL A 149 5.15 15.45 -22.44
C VAL A 149 5.21 16.00 -23.86
N LEU A 150 5.76 17.21 -24.04
CA LEU A 150 5.86 17.86 -25.36
C LEU A 150 6.93 17.19 -26.24
N ILE A 151 8.06 16.77 -25.65
CA ILE A 151 9.14 16.07 -26.36
C ILE A 151 8.69 14.69 -26.84
N ARG A 152 7.87 13.99 -26.04
CA ARG A 152 7.34 12.64 -26.37
C ARG A 152 6.48 12.61 -27.62
N ARG A 153 5.80 13.72 -27.95
CA ARG A 153 4.90 13.81 -29.10
C ARG A 153 5.65 13.82 -30.43
N GLU A 154 6.84 14.41 -30.46
CA GLU A 154 7.58 14.64 -31.71
C GLU A 154 8.42 13.41 -32.13
N GLU A 155 8.82 12.54 -31.20
CA GLU A 155 9.81 11.50 -31.49
C GLU A 155 9.26 10.06 -31.61
N LYS A 156 7.96 9.77 -31.37
CA LYS A 156 7.39 8.39 -31.37
C LYS A 156 8.31 7.37 -30.64
N LEU A 157 8.80 7.75 -29.45
CA LEU A 157 9.91 7.09 -28.78
C LEU A 157 9.63 5.68 -28.23
N CYS A 158 8.37 5.30 -28.02
CA CYS A 158 8.10 4.01 -27.37
C CYS A 158 8.35 2.85 -28.33
N LEU A 159 9.39 2.06 -28.02
CA LEU A 159 9.78 0.89 -28.82
C LEU A 159 9.09 -0.39 -28.34
N ASN A 160 8.50 -0.38 -27.13
CA ASN A 160 7.85 -1.57 -26.60
C ASN A 160 6.49 -1.81 -27.32
N PRO A 161 6.27 -3.02 -27.89
CA PRO A 161 5.00 -3.38 -28.54
C PRO A 161 3.77 -3.30 -27.63
N ASP A 162 3.96 -3.33 -26.31
CA ASP A 162 2.89 -3.22 -25.32
C ASP A 162 2.23 -1.82 -25.29
N PHE A 163 2.87 -0.78 -25.85
CA PHE A 163 2.25 0.53 -26.05
C PHE A 163 1.30 0.54 -27.27
N SER A 164 0.33 -0.37 -27.22
CA SER A 164 -0.67 -0.60 -28.25
C SER A 164 -2.01 -0.94 -27.60
N GLU A 165 -3.10 -0.87 -28.36
CA GLU A 165 -4.43 -1.28 -27.88
C GLU A 165 -4.46 -2.78 -27.50
N SER A 166 -3.67 -3.62 -28.18
CA SER A 166 -3.48 -5.03 -27.83
C SER A 166 -2.75 -5.20 -26.50
N GLY A 167 -1.70 -4.41 -26.23
CA GLY A 167 -0.99 -4.45 -24.95
C GLY A 167 -1.88 -3.99 -23.79
N LEU A 168 -2.61 -2.89 -23.99
CA LEU A 168 -3.61 -2.40 -23.04
C LEU A 168 -4.66 -3.48 -22.72
N THR A 169 -5.23 -4.10 -23.76
CA THR A 169 -6.19 -5.20 -23.61
C THR A 169 -5.58 -6.35 -22.82
N GLY A 170 -4.34 -6.73 -23.13
CA GLY A 170 -3.60 -7.76 -22.40
C GLY A 170 -3.51 -7.47 -20.90
N PHE A 171 -3.11 -6.26 -20.50
CA PHE A 171 -3.04 -5.89 -19.08
C PHE A 171 -4.42 -5.94 -18.39
N LEU A 172 -5.45 -5.39 -19.02
CA LEU A 172 -6.82 -5.34 -18.48
C LEU A 172 -7.51 -6.71 -18.43
N GLU A 173 -7.10 -7.68 -19.26
CA GLU A 173 -7.60 -9.06 -19.19
C GLU A 173 -6.92 -9.91 -18.11
N HIS A 174 -5.65 -9.62 -17.81
CA HIS A 174 -4.87 -10.37 -16.83
C HIS A 174 -5.11 -9.86 -15.40
N ALA A 175 -5.22 -8.55 -15.16
CA ALA A 175 -5.40 -7.99 -13.81
C ALA A 175 -6.61 -8.60 -13.03
N PRO A 176 -7.79 -8.81 -13.65
CA PRO A 176 -8.94 -9.43 -12.99
C PRO A 176 -8.67 -10.84 -12.45
N SER A 177 -7.81 -11.63 -13.11
CA SER A 177 -7.48 -12.98 -12.66
C SER A 177 -6.78 -12.99 -11.31
N PHE A 178 -5.92 -11.99 -11.06
CA PHE A 178 -5.24 -11.81 -9.78
C PHE A 178 -6.17 -11.28 -8.68
N PHE A 179 -7.09 -10.37 -9.02
CA PHE A 179 -8.13 -9.94 -8.08
C PHE A 179 -9.06 -11.11 -7.71
N HIS A 180 -9.42 -11.94 -8.69
CA HIS A 180 -10.20 -13.14 -8.45
C HIS A 180 -9.48 -14.12 -7.50
N ALA A 181 -8.18 -14.36 -7.73
CA ALA A 181 -7.37 -15.23 -6.88
C ALA A 181 -7.23 -14.74 -5.43
N THR A 182 -7.39 -13.44 -5.17
CA THR A 182 -7.30 -12.84 -3.83
C THR A 182 -8.65 -12.49 -3.20
N GLY A 183 -9.75 -12.87 -3.84
CA GLY A 183 -11.09 -12.59 -3.31
C GLY A 183 -11.53 -11.13 -3.40
N MET A 184 -10.84 -10.32 -4.22
CA MET A 184 -11.13 -8.91 -4.50
C MET A 184 -12.11 -8.75 -5.67
N TYR A 185 -13.23 -9.49 -5.62
CA TYR A 185 -14.15 -9.63 -6.75
C TYR A 185 -14.78 -8.30 -7.18
N GLU A 186 -15.03 -7.38 -6.24
CA GLU A 186 -15.63 -6.08 -6.52
C GLU A 186 -14.70 -5.13 -7.29
N ALA A 187 -13.39 -5.37 -7.32
CA ALA A 187 -12.46 -4.59 -8.15
C ALA A 187 -12.50 -5.01 -9.64
N ILE A 188 -12.95 -6.23 -9.93
CA ILE A 188 -12.98 -6.79 -11.30
C ILE A 188 -13.88 -5.96 -12.24
N PRO A 189 -15.12 -5.58 -11.86
CA PRO A 189 -15.96 -4.70 -12.66
C PRO A 189 -15.34 -3.35 -12.99
N ASP A 190 -14.59 -2.76 -12.06
CA ASP A 190 -13.95 -1.47 -12.30
C ASP A 190 -12.86 -1.56 -13.36
N VAL A 191 -12.11 -2.67 -13.40
CA VAL A 191 -11.14 -2.94 -14.47
C VAL A 191 -11.84 -3.15 -15.81
N TYR A 192 -12.90 -3.97 -15.84
CA TYR A 192 -13.63 -4.22 -17.09
C TYR A 192 -14.40 -3.01 -17.61
N ARG A 193 -14.74 -2.03 -16.76
CA ARG A 193 -15.32 -0.76 -17.21
C ARG A 193 -14.39 0.00 -18.17
N VAL A 194 -13.07 -0.20 -18.04
CA VAL A 194 -12.07 0.34 -18.96
C VAL A 194 -11.98 -0.49 -20.24
N LEU A 195 -12.09 -1.81 -20.15
CA LEU A 195 -11.93 -2.71 -21.30
C LEU A 195 -13.17 -2.80 -22.20
N LEU A 196 -14.38 -2.71 -21.62
CA LEU A 196 -15.63 -2.89 -22.35
C LEU A 196 -15.77 -1.94 -23.55
N PRO A 197 -15.53 -0.62 -23.42
CA PRO A 197 -15.66 0.30 -24.56
C PRO A 197 -14.71 -0.01 -25.72
N ILE A 198 -13.51 -0.53 -25.41
CA ILE A 198 -12.51 -0.98 -26.41
C ILE A 198 -13.05 -2.21 -27.17
N ALA A 199 -13.53 -3.21 -26.42
CA ALA A 199 -14.06 -4.44 -27.01
C ALA A 199 -15.34 -4.22 -27.84
N GLU A 200 -16.19 -3.28 -27.41
CA GLU A 200 -17.41 -2.88 -28.12
C GLU A 200 -17.09 -2.17 -29.45
N ALA A 201 -16.14 -1.22 -29.42
CA ALA A 201 -15.68 -0.52 -30.63
C ALA A 201 -15.01 -1.47 -31.64
N ALA A 202 -14.31 -2.50 -31.15
CA ALA A 202 -13.72 -3.55 -31.98
C ALA A 202 -14.73 -4.60 -32.49
N HIS A 203 -16.00 -4.55 -32.04
CA HIS A 203 -17.02 -5.57 -32.28
C HIS A 203 -16.56 -7.01 -31.94
N ASP A 204 -15.75 -7.15 -30.90
CA ASP A 204 -15.24 -8.45 -30.45
C ASP A 204 -16.25 -9.13 -29.50
N TYR A 205 -17.28 -9.72 -30.08
CA TYR A 205 -18.36 -10.37 -29.33
C TYR A 205 -17.89 -11.56 -28.48
N ASN A 206 -16.79 -12.22 -28.87
CA ASN A 206 -16.23 -13.32 -28.10
C ASN A 206 -15.63 -12.79 -26.79
N LYS A 207 -14.83 -11.73 -26.88
CA LYS A 207 -14.26 -11.05 -25.71
C LYS A 207 -15.35 -10.49 -24.80
N LEU A 208 -16.38 -9.85 -25.36
CA LEU A 208 -17.52 -9.36 -24.58
C LEU A 208 -18.21 -10.49 -23.81
N ALA A 209 -18.50 -11.62 -24.46
CA ALA A 209 -19.09 -12.79 -23.80
C ALA A 209 -18.21 -13.31 -22.64
N ASN A 210 -16.89 -13.37 -22.84
CA ASN A 210 -15.94 -13.79 -21.79
C ASN A 210 -15.92 -12.80 -20.61
N ILE A 211 -15.89 -11.49 -20.88
CA ILE A 211 -15.94 -10.44 -19.84
C ILE A 211 -17.21 -10.60 -18.99
N TYR A 212 -18.38 -10.71 -19.62
CA TYR A 212 -19.64 -10.88 -18.89
C TYR A 212 -19.71 -12.22 -18.13
N GLY A 213 -19.10 -13.28 -18.65
CA GLY A 213 -18.95 -14.55 -17.93
C GLY A 213 -18.12 -14.41 -16.65
N LYS A 214 -16.97 -13.72 -16.71
CA LYS A 214 -16.12 -13.45 -15.54
C LYS A 214 -16.79 -12.51 -14.54
N LEU A 215 -17.57 -11.53 -15.00
CA LEU A 215 -18.37 -10.66 -14.13
C LEU A 215 -19.44 -11.45 -13.38
N HIS A 216 -20.14 -12.35 -14.08
CA HIS A 216 -21.12 -13.24 -13.46
C HIS A 216 -20.47 -14.11 -12.37
N GLU A 217 -19.32 -14.72 -12.65
CA GLU A 217 -18.57 -15.49 -11.64
C GLU A 217 -18.17 -14.61 -10.45
N ALA A 218 -17.61 -13.43 -10.69
CA ALA A 218 -17.17 -12.51 -9.64
C ALA A 218 -18.31 -12.16 -8.68
N TYR A 219 -19.48 -11.73 -9.20
CA TYR A 219 -20.63 -11.40 -8.35
C TYR A 219 -21.21 -12.62 -7.64
N THR A 220 -21.23 -13.78 -8.29
CA THR A 220 -21.64 -15.04 -7.67
C THR A 220 -20.74 -15.38 -6.47
N ARG A 221 -19.43 -15.17 -6.60
CA ARG A 221 -18.47 -15.37 -5.51
C ARG A 221 -18.65 -14.38 -4.36
N VAL A 222 -18.98 -13.11 -4.65
CA VAL A 222 -19.27 -12.10 -3.62
C VAL A 222 -20.43 -12.56 -2.72
N GLU A 223 -21.49 -13.10 -3.32
CA GLU A 223 -22.65 -13.61 -2.59
C GLU A 223 -22.31 -14.88 -1.79
N GLN A 224 -21.68 -15.88 -2.43
CA GLN A 224 -21.31 -17.16 -1.79
C GLN A 224 -20.37 -17.00 -0.59
N LEU A 225 -19.48 -16.01 -0.65
CA LEU A 225 -18.45 -15.75 0.35
C LEU A 225 -18.77 -14.55 1.23
N ALA A 226 -20.02 -14.07 1.22
CA ALA A 226 -20.48 -13.00 2.10
C ALA A 226 -20.20 -13.36 3.58
N GLY A 227 -19.52 -12.46 4.30
CA GLY A 227 -19.13 -12.66 5.70
C GLY A 227 -17.98 -13.66 5.94
N LYS A 228 -17.48 -14.36 4.91
CA LYS A 228 -16.42 -15.38 5.05
C LYS A 228 -15.06 -14.92 4.55
N ARG A 229 -15.00 -13.83 3.78
CA ARG A 229 -13.75 -13.30 3.23
C ARG A 229 -12.91 -12.61 4.30
N VAL A 230 -11.63 -12.93 4.31
CA VAL A 230 -10.64 -12.31 5.16
C VAL A 230 -9.74 -11.44 4.29
N PHE A 231 -9.51 -10.20 4.73
CA PHE A 231 -8.65 -9.24 4.04
C PHE A 231 -7.31 -9.10 4.76
N GLY A 232 -6.36 -8.38 4.13
CA GLY A 232 -5.01 -8.20 4.67
C GLY A 232 -5.00 -7.57 6.06
N THR A 233 -3.98 -7.89 6.85
CA THR A 233 -3.75 -7.30 8.17
C THR A 233 -2.71 -6.19 8.08
N TYR A 234 -2.83 -5.16 8.92
CA TYR A 234 -1.97 -3.98 8.82
C TYR A 234 -1.21 -3.71 10.11
N PHE A 235 0.07 -3.36 9.96
CA PHE A 235 0.95 -3.03 11.08
C PHE A 235 1.70 -1.75 10.79
N ARG A 236 1.72 -0.82 11.74
CA ARG A 236 2.69 0.27 11.74
C ARG A 236 4.03 -0.27 12.22
N VAL A 237 5.09 -0.04 11.45
CA VAL A 237 6.47 -0.39 11.78
C VAL A 237 7.29 0.89 11.75
N GLY A 238 7.85 1.28 12.89
CA GLY A 238 8.77 2.41 13.03
C GLY A 238 10.19 1.93 13.29
N PHE A 239 11.16 2.55 12.64
CA PHE A 239 12.58 2.24 12.78
C PHE A 239 13.27 3.39 13.50
N TYR A 240 13.98 3.12 14.59
CA TYR A 240 14.66 4.14 15.40
C TYR A 240 16.10 3.72 15.72
N GLY A 241 17.02 4.67 15.68
CA GLY A 241 18.46 4.44 15.92
C GLY A 241 19.30 4.61 14.66
N ALA A 242 20.53 5.09 14.85
CA ALA A 242 21.42 5.49 13.75
C ALA A 242 21.84 4.32 12.82
N ARG A 243 21.83 3.07 13.32
CA ARG A 243 22.16 1.86 12.53
C ARG A 243 21.24 1.62 11.34
N PHE A 244 20.04 2.19 11.36
CA PHE A 244 19.09 2.07 10.26
C PHE A 244 19.42 2.98 9.06
N GLY A 245 20.38 3.91 9.21
CA GLY A 245 20.73 4.87 8.16
C GLY A 245 19.50 5.64 7.68
N ASP A 246 19.21 5.57 6.38
CA ASP A 246 18.05 6.20 5.74
C ASP A 246 16.69 5.77 6.30
N LEU A 247 16.61 4.62 7.00
CA LEU A 247 15.37 4.17 7.66
C LEU A 247 15.23 4.73 9.08
N GLY A 248 16.27 5.33 9.66
CA GLY A 248 16.23 5.86 11.02
C GLY A 248 15.24 7.02 11.16
N GLY A 249 14.23 6.85 12.02
CA GLY A 249 13.14 7.80 12.23
C GLY A 249 11.95 7.63 11.29
N GLU A 250 12.02 6.72 10.32
CA GLU A 250 10.96 6.49 9.35
C GLU A 250 9.91 5.49 9.88
N GLU A 251 8.65 5.77 9.56
CA GLU A 251 7.51 4.92 9.89
C GLU A 251 6.78 4.47 8.63
N PHE A 252 6.35 3.23 8.61
CA PHE A 252 5.63 2.62 7.49
C PHE A 252 4.40 1.89 8.01
N VAL A 253 3.34 1.83 7.20
CA VAL A 253 2.28 0.84 7.36
C VAL A 253 2.60 -0.32 6.43
N TYR A 254 2.59 -1.52 6.99
CA TYR A 254 2.81 -2.80 6.34
C TYR A 254 1.47 -3.47 6.10
N LYS A 255 1.28 -4.00 4.90
CA LYS A 255 0.22 -4.95 4.56
C LYS A 255 0.80 -6.36 4.64
N GLU A 256 0.28 -7.14 5.56
CA GLU A 256 0.61 -8.54 5.75
C GLU A 256 -0.47 -9.45 5.15
N PRO A 257 -0.15 -10.73 4.89
CA PRO A 257 -1.14 -11.74 4.55
C PRO A 257 -2.33 -11.78 5.53
N THR A 258 -3.40 -12.42 5.08
CA THR A 258 -4.61 -12.60 5.90
C THR A 258 -4.27 -13.34 7.19
N LEU A 259 -4.81 -12.85 8.32
CA LEU A 259 -4.67 -13.46 9.66
C LEU A 259 -3.27 -13.46 10.28
N THR A 260 -2.30 -12.74 9.72
CA THR A 260 -0.98 -12.58 10.34
C THR A 260 -1.11 -11.91 11.71
N LYS A 261 -0.53 -12.56 12.74
CA LYS A 261 -0.54 -12.06 14.12
C LYS A 261 0.66 -11.16 14.40
N LEU A 262 0.53 -10.29 15.40
CA LEU A 262 1.60 -9.38 15.83
C LEU A 262 2.91 -10.12 16.13
N LEU A 263 2.84 -11.30 16.75
CA LEU A 263 4.02 -12.10 17.07
C LEU A 263 4.73 -12.62 15.82
N GLU A 264 4.01 -12.95 14.76
CA GLU A 264 4.59 -13.49 13.52
C GLU A 264 5.43 -12.43 12.79
N ILE A 265 4.88 -11.22 12.62
CA ILE A 265 5.64 -10.10 12.04
C ILE A 265 6.80 -9.68 12.94
N PHE A 266 6.60 -9.72 14.27
CA PHE A 266 7.66 -9.41 15.23
C PHE A 266 8.84 -10.37 15.08
N SER A 267 8.62 -11.68 15.18
CA SER A 267 9.69 -12.68 15.02
C SER A 267 10.35 -12.58 13.65
N ARG A 268 9.59 -12.31 12.57
CA ARG A 268 10.16 -12.16 11.23
C ARG A 268 11.12 -10.99 11.13
N LEU A 269 10.71 -9.81 11.61
CA LEU A 269 11.54 -8.60 11.56
C LEU A 269 12.71 -8.69 12.54
N GLU A 270 12.50 -9.25 13.73
CA GLU A 270 13.54 -9.49 14.72
C GLU A 270 14.65 -10.37 14.14
N ASN A 271 14.30 -11.55 13.60
CA ASN A 271 15.28 -12.47 13.02
C ASN A 271 16.08 -11.81 11.90
N PHE A 272 15.41 -11.09 10.99
CA PHE A 272 16.07 -10.41 9.88
C PHE A 272 17.07 -9.35 10.33
N TYR A 273 16.67 -8.48 11.28
CA TYR A 273 17.56 -7.42 11.76
C TYR A 273 18.62 -7.92 12.74
N ALA A 274 18.36 -9.02 13.45
CA ALA A 274 19.36 -9.70 14.28
C ALA A 274 20.47 -10.31 13.42
N GLU A 275 20.13 -10.93 12.27
CA GLU A 275 21.13 -11.41 11.30
C GLU A 275 21.95 -10.25 10.71
N LYS A 276 21.31 -9.10 10.46
CA LYS A 276 21.97 -7.93 9.85
C LYS A 276 22.85 -7.14 10.82
N PHE A 277 22.44 -7.00 12.09
CA PHE A 277 23.07 -6.10 13.06
C PHE A 277 23.70 -6.80 14.28
N GLY A 278 23.46 -8.10 14.47
CA GLY A 278 23.87 -8.86 15.65
C GLY A 278 22.84 -8.80 16.79
N ALA A 279 22.76 -9.88 17.59
CA ALA A 279 21.81 -10.02 18.69
C ALA A 279 22.40 -9.54 20.03
N GLU A 280 22.27 -8.26 20.37
CA GLU A 280 22.61 -7.78 21.73
C GLU A 280 21.54 -6.83 22.33
N CYS A 281 20.96 -7.26 23.45
CA CYS A 281 19.70 -6.76 24.02
C CYS A 281 19.87 -5.78 25.22
N LYS A 282 20.58 -4.66 25.09
CA LYS A 282 20.60 -3.61 26.16
C LYS A 282 20.35 -2.23 25.59
N LEU A 283 19.44 -1.41 26.11
CA LEU A 283 19.20 -0.07 25.57
C LEU A 283 20.47 0.80 25.64
N GLU A 284 21.12 1.01 24.49
CA GLU A 284 22.23 1.95 24.33
C GLU A 284 21.89 2.87 23.15
N PRO A 285 22.34 4.13 23.15
CA PRO A 285 22.09 5.08 22.07
C PRO A 285 22.55 4.60 20.68
N ASP A 286 23.44 3.60 20.64
CA ASP A 286 23.93 2.96 19.41
C ASP A 286 23.07 1.78 18.91
N LYS A 287 21.90 1.48 19.51
CA LYS A 287 21.09 0.32 19.12
C LYS A 287 19.93 0.65 18.18
N ALA A 288 19.57 -0.38 17.44
CA ALA A 288 18.48 -0.39 16.47
C ALA A 288 17.18 -0.84 17.17
N TYR A 289 16.17 0.03 17.18
CA TYR A 289 14.84 -0.26 17.72
C TYR A 289 13.81 -0.35 16.59
N VAL A 290 13.01 -1.41 16.61
CA VAL A 290 11.86 -1.57 15.72
C VAL A 290 10.60 -1.56 16.58
N GLN A 291 9.70 -0.61 16.32
CA GLN A 291 8.40 -0.53 16.99
C GLN A 291 7.31 -1.04 16.05
N ILE A 292 6.62 -2.12 16.44
CA ILE A 292 5.53 -2.71 15.66
C ILE A 292 4.21 -2.49 16.41
N THR A 293 3.19 -2.03 15.71
CA THR A 293 1.86 -1.75 16.29
C THR A 293 0.79 -2.19 15.30
N TYR A 294 -0.17 -2.99 15.75
CA TYR A 294 -1.33 -3.33 14.93
C TYR A 294 -2.16 -2.07 14.64
N VAL A 295 -2.60 -1.92 13.39
CA VAL A 295 -3.43 -0.79 12.97
C VAL A 295 -4.63 -1.28 12.16
N GLU A 296 -5.75 -0.56 12.26
CA GLU A 296 -6.97 -0.83 11.50
C GLU A 296 -7.21 0.28 10.48
N PRO A 297 -7.83 -0.01 9.32
CA PRO A 297 -8.26 1.03 8.38
C PRO A 297 -9.16 2.06 9.07
N TYR A 298 -8.87 3.34 8.86
CA TYR A 298 -9.62 4.45 9.44
C TYR A 298 -10.38 5.24 8.37
N PHE A 299 -11.65 5.50 8.62
CA PHE A 299 -12.52 6.30 7.78
C PHE A 299 -13.31 7.28 8.63
N GLU A 300 -13.55 8.46 8.08
CA GLU A 300 -14.46 9.42 8.68
C GLU A 300 -15.92 9.04 8.42
N ALA A 301 -16.83 9.62 9.22
CA ALA A 301 -18.26 9.33 9.14
C ALA A 301 -18.84 9.59 7.74
N HIS A 302 -18.33 10.58 7.00
CA HIS A 302 -18.78 10.87 5.65
C HIS A 302 -18.27 9.83 4.63
N GLU A 303 -17.04 9.33 4.76
CA GLU A 303 -16.49 8.27 3.90
C GLU A 303 -17.19 6.94 4.11
N LEU A 304 -17.56 6.62 5.36
CA LEU A 304 -18.28 5.40 5.70
C LEU A 304 -19.64 5.30 5.00
N ARG A 305 -20.27 6.44 4.64
CA ARG A 305 -21.51 6.47 3.85
C ARG A 305 -21.32 5.91 2.44
N HIS A 306 -20.12 6.10 1.87
CA HIS A 306 -19.75 5.60 0.54
C HIS A 306 -19.04 4.24 0.61
N ARG A 307 -18.82 3.68 1.81
CA ARG A 307 -18.13 2.40 2.03
C ARG A 307 -19.02 1.42 2.82
N PRO A 308 -20.11 0.93 2.20
CA PRO A 308 -21.12 0.12 2.89
C PRO A 308 -20.63 -1.30 3.17
N THR A 309 -19.77 -1.88 2.33
CA THR A 309 -19.35 -3.28 2.44
C THR A 309 -17.97 -3.43 3.08
N VAL A 310 -17.67 -4.65 3.56
CA VAL A 310 -16.34 -5.00 4.09
C VAL A 310 -15.25 -4.79 3.05
N PHE A 311 -15.49 -5.11 1.79
CA PHE A 311 -14.55 -4.85 0.69
C PHE A 311 -14.21 -3.36 0.58
N HIS A 312 -15.22 -2.48 0.55
CA HIS A 312 -14.99 -1.04 0.45
C HIS A 312 -14.20 -0.49 1.65
N ARG A 313 -14.23 -1.15 2.80
CA ARG A 313 -13.43 -0.77 3.98
C ARG A 313 -12.02 -1.38 3.96
N ASN A 314 -11.72 -2.24 3.00
CA ASN A 314 -10.45 -2.96 2.84
C ASN A 314 -9.76 -2.72 1.48
N PHE A 315 -10.29 -1.79 0.67
CA PHE A 315 -9.77 -1.45 -0.65
C PHE A 315 -9.69 0.07 -0.82
N ASN A 316 -8.64 0.56 -1.47
CA ASN A 316 -8.30 1.99 -1.58
C ASN A 316 -8.30 2.71 -0.21
N MET A 317 -7.49 2.19 0.72
CA MET A 317 -7.32 2.74 2.08
C MET A 317 -6.08 3.62 2.19
N LYS A 318 -6.23 4.82 2.75
CA LYS A 318 -5.11 5.76 2.96
C LYS A 318 -4.78 6.01 4.43
N ARG A 319 -5.74 5.76 5.33
CA ARG A 319 -5.62 6.10 6.74
C ARG A 319 -5.79 4.87 7.60
N PHE A 320 -5.02 4.84 8.68
CA PHE A 320 -5.00 3.75 9.63
C PHE A 320 -5.01 4.29 11.05
N VAL A 321 -5.63 3.59 11.99
CA VAL A 321 -5.72 4.01 13.39
C VAL A 321 -5.24 2.92 14.32
N TYR A 322 -4.57 3.32 15.39
CA TYR A 322 -4.37 2.50 16.57
C TYR A 322 -4.71 3.32 17.82
N ALA A 323 -5.05 2.61 18.89
CA ALA A 323 -5.37 3.22 20.18
C ALA A 323 -4.30 2.86 21.21
N THR A 324 -3.90 3.84 22.02
CA THR A 324 -3.02 3.66 23.17
C THR A 324 -3.76 4.11 24.42
N SER A 325 -3.90 3.19 25.37
CA SER A 325 -4.52 3.45 26.66
C SER A 325 -3.56 4.21 27.57
N PHE A 326 -4.06 5.20 28.30
CA PHE A 326 -3.27 5.94 29.29
C PHE A 326 -4.14 6.55 30.38
N THR A 327 -3.53 6.92 31.49
CA THR A 327 -4.15 7.63 32.61
C THR A 327 -3.47 9.00 32.79
N PRO A 328 -4.13 10.00 33.42
CA PRO A 328 -3.49 11.27 33.75
C PRO A 328 -2.21 11.11 34.59
N GLY A 329 -2.13 10.04 35.40
CA GLY A 329 -0.93 9.67 36.16
C GLY A 329 0.18 9.00 35.35
N GLY A 330 0.06 8.91 34.02
CA GLY A 330 1.10 8.39 33.12
C GLY A 330 1.17 6.86 32.99
N LYS A 331 0.37 6.11 33.75
CA LYS A 331 0.25 4.65 33.60
C LYS A 331 -0.65 4.30 32.40
N ALA A 332 -0.39 3.17 31.75
CA ALA A 332 -1.21 2.71 30.63
C ALA A 332 -2.65 2.34 31.05
N TYR A 333 -2.80 1.74 32.23
CA TYR A 333 -4.07 1.27 32.78
C TYR A 333 -4.29 1.82 34.19
N GLY A 334 -5.55 2.14 34.51
CA GLY A 334 -5.98 2.62 35.82
C GLY A 334 -7.45 2.31 36.09
N GLU A 335 -8.07 3.06 37.01
CA GLU A 335 -9.49 2.96 37.26
C GLU A 335 -10.32 3.47 36.07
N LEU A 336 -11.56 2.98 35.94
CA LEU A 336 -12.44 3.33 34.82
C LEU A 336 -12.63 4.85 34.68
N CYS A 337 -12.75 5.57 35.80
CA CYS A 337 -12.92 7.02 35.84
C CYS A 337 -11.67 7.82 35.42
N GLU A 338 -10.51 7.17 35.35
CA GLU A 338 -9.24 7.78 34.96
C GLU A 338 -8.72 7.26 33.61
N GLN A 339 -9.39 6.26 33.03
CA GLN A 339 -8.93 5.58 31.82
C GLN A 339 -9.20 6.42 30.58
N CYS A 340 -8.16 7.06 30.05
CA CYS A 340 -8.20 7.76 28.78
C CYS A 340 -7.72 6.84 27.65
N LYS A 341 -8.10 7.18 26.41
CA LYS A 341 -7.67 6.48 25.19
C LYS A 341 -7.18 7.49 24.17
N ARG A 342 -5.98 7.31 23.64
CA ARG A 342 -5.44 8.13 22.55
C ARG A 342 -5.52 7.37 21.24
N LYS A 343 -6.33 7.85 20.30
CA LYS A 343 -6.37 7.34 18.94
C LYS A 343 -5.38 8.10 18.08
N THR A 344 -4.42 7.38 17.50
CA THR A 344 -3.46 7.94 16.55
C THR A 344 -3.85 7.50 15.15
N ILE A 345 -4.24 8.46 14.33
CA ILE A 345 -4.59 8.26 12.92
C ILE A 345 -3.36 8.59 12.09
N LEU A 346 -2.88 7.59 11.35
CA LEU A 346 -1.76 7.67 10.43
C LEU A 346 -2.29 7.81 9.01
N THR A 347 -1.68 8.70 8.23
CA THR A 347 -1.94 8.83 6.79
C THR A 347 -0.68 8.40 6.04
N VAL A 348 -0.83 7.48 5.09
CA VAL A 348 0.28 7.00 4.25
C VAL A 348 0.35 7.76 2.92
N THR A 349 1.50 7.63 2.24
CA THR A 349 1.78 8.25 0.93
C THR A 349 0.72 7.93 -0.12
N THR A 350 0.36 6.65 -0.24
CA THR A 350 -0.45 6.07 -1.31
C THR A 350 -1.48 5.11 -0.72
N HIS A 351 -2.54 4.83 -1.46
CA HIS A 351 -3.62 3.96 -0.98
C HIS A 351 -3.20 2.49 -1.05
N PHE A 352 -3.67 1.65 -0.13
CA PHE A 352 -3.60 0.19 -0.27
C PHE A 352 -4.83 -0.37 -0.98
N PRO A 353 -4.69 -1.42 -1.81
CA PRO A 353 -3.44 -2.03 -2.26
C PRO A 353 -2.65 -1.11 -3.22
N TYR A 354 -1.34 -1.39 -3.39
CA TYR A 354 -0.44 -0.57 -4.22
C TYR A 354 0.61 -1.44 -4.93
N LEU A 355 1.57 -0.82 -5.62
CA LEU A 355 2.74 -1.46 -6.21
C LEU A 355 3.65 -2.15 -5.17
N LYS A 356 3.47 -1.84 -3.89
CA LYS A 356 4.29 -2.31 -2.77
C LYS A 356 3.42 -2.75 -1.59
N THR A 357 3.99 -3.59 -0.74
CA THR A 357 3.34 -4.09 0.48
C THR A 357 3.54 -3.20 1.70
N ARG A 358 4.35 -2.14 1.62
CA ARG A 358 4.48 -1.13 2.67
C ARG A 358 4.51 0.29 2.10
N ASN A 359 3.86 1.21 2.81
CA ASN A 359 3.78 2.63 2.44
C ASN A 359 4.21 3.49 3.62
N ARG A 360 4.97 4.55 3.33
CA ARG A 360 5.50 5.46 4.35
C ARG A 360 4.37 6.29 4.96
N VAL A 361 4.43 6.50 6.27
CA VAL A 361 3.56 7.43 7.00
C VAL A 361 4.03 8.86 6.75
N VAL A 362 3.13 9.72 6.28
CA VAL A 362 3.44 11.13 5.94
C VAL A 362 2.74 12.13 6.84
N ALA A 363 1.66 11.73 7.51
CA ALA A 363 0.97 12.60 8.44
C ALA A 363 0.38 11.80 9.60
N ARG A 364 0.25 12.47 10.75
CA ARG A 364 -0.35 11.92 11.96
C ARG A 364 -1.34 12.91 12.56
N LYS A 365 -2.47 12.39 13.04
CA LYS A 365 -3.46 13.14 13.81
C LYS A 365 -3.78 12.34 15.07
N GLN A 366 -3.78 13.00 16.22
CA GLN A 366 -4.12 12.37 17.49
C GLN A 366 -5.46 12.90 18.00
N ILE A 367 -6.29 12.00 18.50
CA ILE A 367 -7.56 12.30 19.16
C ILE A 367 -7.50 11.65 20.53
N VAL A 368 -7.63 12.45 21.58
CA VAL A 368 -7.67 11.97 22.96
C VAL A 368 -9.13 11.88 23.38
N LEU A 369 -9.52 10.72 23.88
CA LEU A 369 -10.83 10.46 24.46
C LEU A 369 -10.71 10.52 25.98
N SER A 370 -11.63 11.28 26.58
CA SER A 370 -11.86 11.33 28.01
C SER A 370 -12.45 10.00 28.52
N PRO A 371 -12.40 9.72 29.84
CA PRO A 371 -12.89 8.46 30.39
C PRO A 371 -14.35 8.13 30.06
N ILE A 372 -15.23 9.15 30.01
CA ILE A 372 -16.62 8.95 29.62
C ILE A 372 -16.77 8.62 28.13
N GLU A 373 -15.99 9.26 27.26
CA GLU A 373 -15.99 8.97 25.82
C GLU A 373 -15.45 7.56 25.54
N VAL A 374 -14.44 7.13 26.30
CA VAL A 374 -13.93 5.75 26.26
C VAL A 374 -15.02 4.75 26.62
N ALA A 375 -15.74 4.99 27.73
CA ALA A 375 -16.83 4.12 28.15
C ALA A 375 -17.96 4.06 27.10
N ILE A 376 -18.35 5.20 26.52
CA ILE A 376 -19.36 5.25 25.46
C ILE A 376 -18.91 4.43 24.25
N GLU A 377 -17.67 4.61 23.80
CA GLU A 377 -17.13 3.89 22.65
C GLU A 377 -17.07 2.38 22.86
N ASP A 378 -16.62 1.94 24.04
CA ASP A 378 -16.50 0.52 24.37
C ASP A 378 -17.90 -0.14 24.45
N ILE A 379 -18.89 0.56 25.03
CA ILE A 379 -20.29 0.11 25.06
C ILE A 379 -20.86 0.04 23.63
N GLN A 380 -20.64 1.06 22.81
CA GLN A 380 -21.12 1.09 21.42
C GLN A 380 -20.50 -0.04 20.60
N LYS A 381 -19.19 -0.24 20.72
CA LYS A 381 -18.48 -1.33 20.05
C LYS A 381 -19.04 -2.68 20.47
N LYS A 382 -19.18 -2.93 21.78
CA LYS A 382 -19.72 -4.21 22.27
C LYS A 382 -21.17 -4.42 21.86
N THR A 383 -21.99 -3.36 21.85
CA THR A 383 -23.37 -3.42 21.37
C THR A 383 -23.43 -3.83 19.89
N LEU A 384 -22.56 -3.25 19.05
CA LEU A 384 -22.47 -3.61 17.63
C LEU A 384 -21.99 -5.05 17.42
N GLU A 385 -20.98 -5.51 18.16
CA GLU A 385 -20.51 -6.90 18.13
C GLU A 385 -21.65 -7.87 18.43
N VAL A 386 -22.39 -7.63 19.52
CA VAL A 386 -23.52 -8.46 19.93
C VAL A 386 -24.64 -8.45 18.88
N LEU A 387 -24.98 -7.29 18.32
CA LEU A 387 -25.98 -7.19 17.24
C LEU A 387 -25.59 -8.01 16.01
N ILE A 388 -24.31 -7.98 15.64
CA ILE A 388 -23.77 -8.78 14.53
C ILE A 388 -23.89 -10.27 14.85
N ASP A 389 -23.49 -10.71 16.05
CA ASP A 389 -23.54 -12.11 16.45
C ASP A 389 -24.98 -12.67 16.47
N PHE A 390 -25.95 -11.86 16.93
CA PHE A 390 -27.37 -12.18 16.84
C PHE A 390 -27.83 -12.32 15.38
N SER A 391 -27.42 -11.41 14.49
CA SER A 391 -27.80 -11.45 13.08
C SER A 391 -27.25 -12.68 12.35
N HIS A 392 -26.10 -13.21 12.79
CA HIS A 392 -25.49 -14.41 12.24
C HIS A 392 -25.91 -15.71 12.94
N LEU A 393 -26.85 -15.66 13.90
CA LEU A 393 -27.33 -16.82 14.67
C LEU A 393 -26.19 -17.63 15.32
N ASN A 394 -25.09 -16.98 15.69
CA ASN A 394 -23.92 -17.65 16.27
C ASN A 394 -24.10 -17.81 17.78
N ILE A 395 -24.86 -18.84 18.18
CA ILE A 395 -25.27 -19.06 19.59
C ILE A 395 -24.09 -19.16 20.56
N PHE A 396 -22.95 -19.68 20.12
CA PHE A 396 -21.75 -19.80 20.94
C PHE A 396 -21.09 -18.44 21.22
N THR A 397 -21.05 -17.56 20.22
CA THR A 397 -20.43 -16.23 20.37
C THR A 397 -21.37 -15.29 21.13
N VAL A 398 -22.69 -15.41 20.94
CA VAL A 398 -23.68 -14.65 21.71
C VAL A 398 -23.66 -15.01 23.20
N HIS A 399 -23.38 -16.29 23.54
CA HIS A 399 -23.33 -16.73 24.95
C HIS A 399 -22.05 -16.28 25.67
N MET A 400 -20.97 -16.05 24.92
CA MET A 400 -19.66 -15.59 25.41
C MET A 400 -19.62 -14.06 25.53
#